data_AF-A0A5S3UY75-F1
#
_entry.id   AF-A0A5S3UY75-F1
#
_cell.length_a   1.000
_cell.length_b   1.000
_cell.length_c   1.000
_cell.angle_alpha   90.00
_cell.angle_beta   90.00
_cell.angle_gamma   90.00
#
_symmetry.space_group_name_H-M   'P 1'
#
loop_
_entity.id
_entity.type
_entity.pdbx_description
1 polymer ?
#
loop_
_entity_poly.entity_id
_entity_poly.type
_entity_poly.pdbx_seq_one_letter_code
_entity_poly.pdbx_strand_id
1 'polypeptide(L)'
;MKAYQSFMHLLLPGLTCIATTFINVRNQYLDSLRGFALLGLSLTNLFFMANFAYGYVPPVTRDGMESALSLLTTVFAGGRFRTLFCLVFGAALVIQYKAQNKGGDNLFVIKSRLCVLGLFGVLHGYLLWPGDILLNYALSGLLALMWLDAKDRLLSAALLTVLPVILLVILSILVGEPGFDRSSAEYATLLSSLPVSYAQLLSQNISHFNMMIILIPLATLWNTLGLMLLGMELFERGWFSGQRFVSGKMMWTWWWGSVLASLLLWSNNETTVGHMLETLNWLAAIPMALCYLVLLQAIRQLWPKLSLVFAIVGRYSLSLYLLQSVVGILVFHFLFPVTRVSFTRVEYFGFFLALTLVQVILAILLDRAKKTGPAEYLLKRCVRRLSDM
;
A
#
# COMPACT_ATOMS: atom_id res chain seq x y z
N MET A 1 3.97 2.87 -45.69
CA MET A 1 4.72 2.76 -44.42
C MET A 1 6.23 3.04 -44.55
N LYS A 2 6.93 2.58 -45.58
CA LYS A 2 8.38 2.88 -45.75
C LYS A 2 8.70 4.34 -46.15
N ALA A 3 7.76 5.08 -46.74
CA ALA A 3 7.95 6.50 -47.08
C ALA A 3 7.84 7.47 -45.88
N TYR A 4 7.20 7.07 -44.77
CA TYR A 4 7.06 7.91 -43.57
C TYR A 4 8.33 7.88 -42.71
N GLN A 5 9.09 6.77 -42.75
CA GLN A 5 10.34 6.61 -42.01
C GLN A 5 11.51 7.38 -42.63
N SER A 6 11.54 7.60 -43.95
CA SER A 6 12.56 8.45 -44.60
C SER A 6 12.35 9.95 -44.33
N PHE A 7 11.13 10.40 -44.04
CA PHE A 7 10.83 11.82 -43.81
C PHE A 7 11.22 12.30 -42.39
N MET A 8 11.19 11.41 -41.39
CA MET A 8 11.60 11.72 -40.01
C MET A 8 13.14 11.80 -39.83
N HIS A 9 13.92 11.17 -40.70
CA HIS A 9 15.38 11.20 -40.61
C HIS A 9 16.00 12.51 -41.14
N LEU A 10 15.26 13.32 -41.89
CA LEU A 10 15.77 14.52 -42.54
C LEU A 10 15.61 15.81 -41.71
N LEU A 11 14.84 15.79 -40.60
CA LEU A 11 14.43 17.00 -39.89
C LEU A 11 15.13 17.27 -38.54
N LEU A 12 15.99 16.39 -38.03
CA LEU A 12 16.69 16.61 -36.75
C LEU A 12 18.12 16.01 -36.72
N PRO A 13 19.10 16.58 -37.46
CA PRO A 13 20.49 16.19 -37.30
C PRO A 13 21.07 16.93 -36.08
N GLY A 14 21.01 16.33 -34.88
CA GLY A 14 21.64 16.99 -33.72
C GLY A 14 21.42 16.43 -32.30
N LEU A 15 20.84 15.25 -32.11
CA LEU A 15 20.61 14.69 -30.76
C LEU A 15 21.30 13.33 -30.52
N THR A 16 22.45 13.13 -31.15
CA THR A 16 23.39 12.06 -30.81
C THR A 16 24.65 12.68 -30.21
N CYS A 17 24.65 12.92 -28.89
CA CYS A 17 25.82 12.85 -27.99
C CYS A 17 25.54 13.62 -26.68
N ILE A 18 24.75 13.04 -25.76
CA ILE A 18 25.01 13.08 -24.30
C ILE A 18 24.49 11.75 -23.74
N ALA A 19 25.22 10.68 -24.03
CA ALA A 19 25.04 9.36 -23.42
C ALA A 19 26.12 9.19 -22.35
N THR A 20 25.83 9.59 -21.10
CA THR A 20 26.52 9.07 -19.89
C THR A 20 25.87 9.64 -18.61
N THR A 21 24.81 8.99 -18.14
CA THR A 21 24.55 8.86 -16.69
C THR A 21 23.55 7.72 -16.48
N PHE A 22 23.99 6.72 -15.72
CA PHE A 22 23.28 5.46 -15.45
C PHE A 22 21.85 5.68 -14.92
N ILE A 23 20.84 5.38 -15.73
CA ILE A 23 19.45 5.26 -15.29
C ILE A 23 19.02 3.81 -15.51
N ASN A 24 19.08 3.06 -14.40
CA ASN A 24 18.22 1.92 -14.09
C ASN A 24 16.85 2.12 -14.80
N VAL A 25 16.50 1.29 -15.81
CA VAL A 25 15.31 1.50 -16.65
C VAL A 25 14.06 1.52 -15.75
N ARG A 26 13.64 2.72 -15.35
CA ARG A 26 12.49 2.91 -14.47
C ARG A 26 11.21 2.69 -15.26
N ASN A 27 10.40 1.73 -14.83
CA ASN A 27 9.09 1.49 -15.40
C ASN A 27 8.09 2.51 -14.84
N GLN A 28 7.85 3.59 -15.60
CA GLN A 28 6.93 4.67 -15.23
C GLN A 28 5.53 4.18 -14.86
N TYR A 29 5.05 3.12 -15.52
CA TYR A 29 3.72 2.58 -15.25
C TYR A 29 3.65 1.91 -13.87
N LEU A 30 4.68 1.13 -13.50
CA LEU A 30 4.78 0.59 -12.14
C LEU A 30 4.88 1.69 -11.09
N ASP A 31 5.64 2.75 -11.36
CA ASP A 31 5.70 3.90 -10.46
C ASP A 31 4.30 4.55 -10.33
N SER A 32 3.52 4.64 -11.41
CA SER A 32 2.15 5.18 -11.33
C SER A 32 1.21 4.32 -10.47
N LEU A 33 1.32 2.99 -10.56
CA LEU A 33 0.55 2.07 -9.71
C LEU A 33 0.95 2.19 -8.24
N ARG A 34 2.26 2.32 -7.94
CA ARG A 34 2.73 2.58 -6.56
C ARG A 34 2.21 3.89 -6.01
N GLY A 35 2.26 4.96 -6.81
CA GLY A 35 1.79 6.29 -6.39
C GLY A 35 0.31 6.31 -6.09
N PHE A 36 -0.52 5.72 -6.97
CA PHE A 36 -1.95 5.59 -6.73
C PHE A 36 -2.27 4.77 -5.48
N ALA A 37 -1.63 3.61 -5.32
CA ALA A 37 -1.79 2.77 -4.14
C ALA A 37 -1.39 3.51 -2.84
N LEU A 38 -0.25 4.19 -2.86
CA LEU A 38 0.26 4.94 -1.70
C LEU A 38 -0.67 6.06 -1.24
N LEU A 39 -1.20 6.85 -2.17
CA LEU A 39 -2.14 7.92 -1.82
C LEU A 39 -3.38 7.30 -1.17
N GLY A 40 -3.95 6.26 -1.81
CA GLY A 40 -5.11 5.56 -1.29
C GLY A 40 -4.92 4.88 0.07
N LEU A 41 -3.70 4.45 0.44
CA LEU A 41 -3.43 3.86 1.76
C LEU A 41 -3.78 4.79 2.92
N SER A 42 -3.59 6.10 2.74
CA SER A 42 -3.89 7.07 3.81
C SER A 42 -5.38 7.15 4.14
N LEU A 43 -6.26 6.86 3.18
CA LEU A 43 -7.72 6.93 3.36
C LEU A 43 -8.22 6.04 4.50
N THR A 44 -7.60 4.88 4.72
CA THR A 44 -7.96 3.97 5.83
C THR A 44 -7.00 4.07 7.00
N ASN A 45 -5.72 4.34 6.75
CA ASN A 45 -4.71 4.35 7.81
C ASN A 45 -4.89 5.53 8.78
N LEU A 46 -5.43 6.66 8.32
CA LEU A 46 -5.66 7.82 9.18
C LEU A 46 -6.54 7.49 10.40
N PHE A 47 -7.51 6.59 10.25
CA PHE A 47 -8.33 6.11 11.36
C PHE A 47 -7.47 5.43 12.43
N PHE A 48 -6.57 4.55 12.01
CA PHE A 48 -5.67 3.81 12.89
C PHE A 48 -4.51 4.64 13.44
N MET A 49 -4.17 5.76 12.80
CA MET A 49 -3.23 6.74 13.35
C MET A 49 -3.86 7.55 14.48
N ALA A 50 -5.16 7.83 14.40
CA ALA A 50 -5.90 8.47 15.48
C ALA A 50 -6.17 7.51 16.64
N ASN A 51 -6.54 6.26 16.33
CA ASN A 51 -6.82 5.20 17.29
C ASN A 51 -6.32 3.86 16.77
N PHE A 52 -5.19 3.38 17.30
CA PHE A 52 -4.57 2.15 16.80
C PHE A 52 -5.41 0.90 17.09
N ALA A 53 -6.01 0.80 18.28
CA ALA A 53 -6.66 -0.42 18.73
C ALA A 53 -7.91 -0.74 17.91
N TYR A 54 -8.72 0.27 17.58
CA TYR A 54 -10.03 0.06 16.94
C TYR A 54 -10.17 0.75 15.57
N GLY A 55 -9.20 1.56 15.16
CA GLY A 55 -9.33 2.38 13.96
C GLY A 55 -10.49 3.38 14.10
N TYR A 56 -11.44 3.34 13.16
CA TYR A 56 -12.56 4.27 13.15
C TYR A 56 -13.68 3.81 14.08
N VAL A 57 -14.02 4.64 15.06
CA VAL A 57 -15.17 4.39 15.96
C VAL A 57 -16.36 5.21 15.50
N PRO A 58 -17.46 4.58 15.05
CA PRO A 58 -18.61 5.29 14.51
C PRO A 58 -19.33 6.11 15.57
N PRO A 59 -19.83 7.32 15.22
CA PRO A 59 -20.74 8.06 16.10
C PRO A 59 -22.05 7.30 16.29
N VAL A 60 -22.72 7.57 17.42
CA VAL A 60 -24.02 6.96 17.77
C VAL A 60 -25.08 7.27 16.71
N THR A 61 -25.12 8.52 16.26
CA THR A 61 -25.98 8.95 15.16
C THR A 61 -25.17 9.06 13.88
N ARG A 62 -25.58 8.32 12.85
CA ARG A 62 -24.98 8.38 11.52
C ARG A 62 -25.91 9.13 10.59
N ASP A 63 -25.40 10.17 9.97
CA ASP A 63 -26.11 10.82 8.88
C ASP A 63 -25.89 10.08 7.55
N GLY A 64 -26.53 10.57 6.49
CA GLY A 64 -26.40 9.99 5.16
C GLY A 64 -24.98 10.08 4.57
N MET A 65 -24.22 11.12 4.93
CA MET A 65 -22.86 11.32 4.42
C MET A 65 -21.87 10.36 5.08
N GLU A 66 -21.97 10.19 6.40
CA GLU A 66 -21.23 9.21 7.18
C GLU A 66 -21.44 7.79 6.63
N SER A 67 -22.70 7.45 6.34
CA SER A 67 -23.07 6.15 5.76
C SER A 67 -22.52 5.98 4.34
N ALA A 68 -22.61 7.01 3.50
CA ALA A 68 -22.08 7.00 2.14
C ALA A 68 -20.55 6.87 2.10
N LEU A 69 -19.83 7.57 2.98
CA LEU A 69 -18.37 7.48 3.09
C LEU A 69 -17.93 6.14 3.69
N SER A 70 -18.70 5.59 4.64
CA SER A 70 -18.51 4.22 5.14
C SER A 70 -18.61 3.22 3.98
N LEU A 71 -19.65 3.32 3.16
CA LEU A 71 -19.82 2.45 1.99
C LEU A 71 -18.68 2.62 0.98
N LEU A 72 -18.33 3.87 0.64
CA LEU A 72 -17.25 4.18 -0.30
C LEU A 72 -15.92 3.58 0.15
N THR A 73 -15.56 3.78 1.43
CA THR A 73 -14.30 3.26 1.98
C THR A 73 -14.32 1.73 2.08
N THR A 74 -15.45 1.13 2.48
CA THR A 74 -15.62 -0.33 2.55
C THR A 74 -15.56 -0.99 1.18
N VAL A 75 -16.00 -0.35 0.09
CA VAL A 75 -15.99 -0.92 -1.27
C VAL A 75 -14.67 -0.66 -2.00
N PHE A 76 -14.18 0.58 -1.98
CA PHE A 76 -13.08 1.02 -2.83
C PHE A 76 -11.73 1.09 -2.13
N ALA A 77 -11.70 1.13 -0.79
CA ALA A 77 -10.46 1.35 -0.05
C ALA A 77 -10.00 0.12 0.74
N GLY A 78 -10.86 -0.47 1.58
CA GLY A 78 -10.47 -1.49 2.59
C GLY A 78 -9.60 -2.62 2.04
N GLY A 79 -8.29 -2.59 2.26
CA GLY A 79 -7.36 -3.58 1.73
C GLY A 79 -7.04 -3.50 0.22
N ARG A 80 -7.76 -2.72 -0.60
CA ARG A 80 -7.58 -2.67 -2.07
C ARG A 80 -6.24 -2.04 -2.44
N PHE A 81 -5.93 -0.90 -1.82
CA PHE A 81 -4.66 -0.20 -2.03
C PHE A 81 -3.46 -0.99 -1.48
N ARG A 82 -3.62 -1.65 -0.33
CA ARG A 82 -2.62 -2.57 0.23
C ARG A 82 -2.33 -3.72 -0.74
N THR A 83 -3.39 -4.38 -1.23
CA THR A 83 -3.29 -5.47 -2.20
C THR A 83 -2.59 -5.01 -3.47
N LEU A 84 -3.01 -3.90 -4.06
CA LEU A 84 -2.36 -3.33 -5.25
C LEU A 84 -0.87 -3.06 -5.00
N PHE A 85 -0.52 -2.50 -3.84
CA PHE A 85 0.87 -2.23 -3.49
C PHE A 85 1.69 -3.54 -3.37
N CYS A 86 1.15 -4.59 -2.75
CA CYS A 86 1.81 -5.91 -2.68
C CYS A 86 2.06 -6.51 -4.07
N LEU A 87 1.07 -6.46 -4.97
CA LEU A 87 1.21 -6.94 -6.35
C LEU A 87 2.35 -6.21 -7.07
N VAL A 88 2.38 -4.88 -6.94
CA VAL A 88 3.40 -4.03 -7.57
C VAL A 88 4.79 -4.24 -6.94
N PHE A 89 4.85 -4.50 -5.64
CA PHE A 89 6.09 -4.83 -4.93
C PHE A 89 6.68 -6.14 -5.45
N GLY A 90 5.86 -7.19 -5.59
CA GLY A 90 6.26 -8.47 -6.18
C GLY A 90 6.80 -8.32 -7.60
N ALA A 91 6.07 -7.59 -8.47
CA ALA A 91 6.53 -7.28 -9.82
C ALA A 91 7.88 -6.53 -9.82
N ALA A 92 8.07 -5.59 -8.89
CA ALA A 92 9.32 -4.85 -8.76
C ALA A 92 10.51 -5.73 -8.32
N LEU A 93 10.29 -6.80 -7.56
CA LEU A 93 11.34 -7.75 -7.19
C LEU A 93 11.87 -8.51 -8.42
N VAL A 94 10.97 -9.04 -9.27
CA VAL A 94 11.36 -9.73 -10.50
C VAL A 94 12.10 -8.80 -11.46
N ILE A 95 11.63 -7.55 -11.60
CA ILE A 95 12.31 -6.56 -12.45
C ILE A 95 13.71 -6.27 -11.95
N GLN A 96 13.89 -6.07 -10.65
CA GLN A 96 15.21 -5.81 -10.07
C GLN A 96 16.13 -7.03 -10.22
N TYR A 97 15.59 -8.24 -10.08
CA TYR A 97 16.36 -9.48 -10.23
C TYR A 97 16.83 -9.68 -11.68
N LYS A 98 15.94 -9.46 -12.66
CA LYS A 98 16.23 -9.60 -14.10
C LYS A 98 17.01 -8.42 -14.69
N ALA A 99 17.18 -7.32 -13.96
CA ALA A 99 17.93 -6.18 -14.46
C ALA A 99 19.38 -6.58 -14.73
N GLN A 100 19.86 -6.48 -15.97
CA GLN A 100 21.24 -6.81 -16.31
C GLN A 100 22.20 -5.75 -15.77
N ASN A 101 22.60 -5.86 -14.50
CA ASN A 101 23.74 -5.10 -13.98
C ASN A 101 25.02 -5.80 -14.42
N LYS A 102 25.80 -5.15 -15.28
CA LYS A 102 27.14 -5.60 -15.65
C LYS A 102 28.02 -5.52 -14.39
N GLY A 103 28.17 -6.63 -13.67
CA GLY A 103 29.19 -6.82 -12.63
C GLY A 103 28.75 -6.78 -11.16
N GLY A 104 27.46 -6.93 -10.82
CA GLY A 104 27.01 -6.96 -9.42
C GLY A 104 26.02 -8.08 -9.10
N ASP A 105 26.04 -8.59 -7.87
CA ASP A 105 25.04 -9.55 -7.38
C ASP A 105 23.71 -8.82 -7.10
N ASN A 106 22.80 -8.89 -8.07
CA ASN A 106 21.45 -8.33 -7.95
C ASN A 106 20.70 -8.85 -6.72
N LEU A 107 20.90 -10.13 -6.38
CA LEU A 107 20.21 -10.75 -5.26
C LEU A 107 20.70 -10.17 -3.94
N PHE A 108 22.01 -9.96 -3.80
CA PHE A 108 22.58 -9.26 -2.65
C PHE A 108 22.02 -7.85 -2.48
N VAL A 109 21.93 -7.07 -3.57
CA VAL A 109 21.37 -5.71 -3.53
C VAL A 109 19.90 -5.74 -3.12
N ILE A 110 19.10 -6.68 -3.64
CA ILE A 110 17.69 -6.83 -3.29
C ILE A 110 17.54 -7.19 -1.80
N LYS A 111 18.29 -8.20 -1.32
CA LYS A 111 18.30 -8.60 0.10
C LYS A 111 18.68 -7.42 1.00
N SER A 112 19.74 -6.70 0.67
CA SER A 112 20.18 -5.51 1.40
C SER A 112 19.09 -4.44 1.48
N ARG A 113 18.41 -4.15 0.35
CA ARG A 113 17.30 -3.20 0.32
C ARG A 113 16.15 -3.64 1.22
N LEU A 114 15.80 -4.94 1.22
CA LEU A 114 14.75 -5.50 2.05
C LEU A 114 15.13 -5.46 3.54
N CYS A 115 16.37 -5.79 3.91
CA CYS A 115 16.83 -5.69 5.30
C CYS A 115 16.80 -4.24 5.80
N VAL A 116 17.25 -3.28 4.99
CA VAL A 116 17.18 -1.84 5.32
C VAL A 116 15.72 -1.37 5.42
N LEU A 117 14.83 -1.87 4.54
CA LEU A 117 13.40 -1.59 4.62
C LEU A 117 12.78 -2.15 5.91
N GLY A 118 13.18 -3.35 6.33
CA GLY A 118 12.76 -3.95 7.59
C GLY A 118 13.22 -3.15 8.80
N LEU A 119 14.45 -2.62 8.77
CA LEU A 119 14.95 -1.71 9.81
C LEU A 119 14.12 -0.42 9.86
N PHE A 120 13.76 0.17 8.72
CA PHE A 120 12.83 1.30 8.69
C PHE A 120 11.49 0.94 9.32
N GLY A 121 10.95 -0.25 9.02
CA GLY A 121 9.71 -0.73 9.61
C GLY A 121 9.77 -0.90 11.12
N VAL A 122 10.86 -1.48 11.65
CA VAL A 122 11.07 -1.61 13.10
C VAL A 122 11.14 -0.24 13.78
N LEU A 123 11.94 0.68 13.23
CA LEU A 123 12.06 2.04 13.78
C LEU A 123 10.74 2.80 13.69
N HIS A 124 10.03 2.69 12.57
CA HIS A 124 8.73 3.33 12.36
C HIS A 124 7.66 2.76 13.30
N GLY A 125 7.59 1.44 13.47
CA GLY A 125 6.65 0.75 14.34
C GLY A 125 6.78 1.16 15.81
N TYR A 126 8.01 1.25 16.31
CA TYR A 126 8.26 1.69 17.69
C TYR A 126 8.14 3.20 17.87
N LEU A 127 8.74 4.01 17.00
CA LEU A 127 8.88 5.46 17.23
C LEU A 127 7.68 6.28 16.74
N LEU A 128 6.98 5.83 15.71
CA LEU A 128 5.92 6.62 15.07
C LEU A 128 4.57 5.95 15.24
N TRP A 129 4.37 4.78 14.64
CA TRP A 129 3.04 4.17 14.58
C TRP A 129 3.13 2.65 14.40
N PRO A 130 2.50 1.85 15.29
CA PRO A 130 2.62 0.39 15.29
C PRO A 130 1.91 -0.30 14.12
N GLY A 131 1.11 0.41 13.33
CA GLY A 131 0.46 -0.10 12.11
C GLY A 131 1.38 -0.14 10.88
N ASP A 132 2.68 -0.29 11.08
CA ASP A 132 3.69 -0.34 10.02
C ASP A 132 3.44 -1.48 9.02
N ILE A 133 3.60 -1.18 7.73
CA ILE A 133 3.58 -2.20 6.66
C ILE A 133 4.99 -2.59 6.19
N LEU A 134 6.02 -1.79 6.49
CA LEU A 134 7.36 -1.93 5.92
C LEU A 134 8.06 -3.18 6.43
N LEU A 135 7.96 -3.50 7.73
CA LEU A 135 8.54 -4.72 8.30
C LEU A 135 7.89 -5.96 7.68
N ASN A 136 6.57 -6.01 7.64
CA ASN A 136 5.83 -7.11 7.03
C ASN A 136 6.22 -7.27 5.55
N TYR A 137 6.34 -6.18 4.79
CA TYR A 137 6.73 -6.23 3.38
C TYR A 137 8.20 -6.65 3.19
N ALA A 138 9.09 -6.23 4.08
CA ALA A 138 10.48 -6.65 4.07
C ALA A 138 10.60 -8.16 4.29
N LEU A 139 9.91 -8.70 5.30
CA LEU A 139 9.90 -10.13 5.61
C LEU A 139 9.26 -10.96 4.50
N SER A 140 8.06 -10.60 4.04
CA SER A 140 7.42 -11.25 2.89
C SER A 140 8.27 -11.14 1.64
N GLY A 141 8.91 -10.00 1.40
CA GLY A 141 9.78 -9.78 0.25
C GLY A 141 11.03 -10.67 0.28
N LEU A 142 11.64 -10.87 1.45
CA LEU A 142 12.78 -11.77 1.64
C LEU A 142 12.40 -13.22 1.36
N LEU A 143 11.22 -13.67 1.84
CA LEU A 143 10.68 -14.99 1.54
C LEU A 143 10.34 -15.15 0.06
N ALA A 144 9.79 -14.11 -0.57
CA ALA A 144 9.43 -14.12 -1.98
C ALA A 144 10.65 -14.33 -2.90
N LEU A 145 11.87 -14.03 -2.42
CA LEU A 145 13.10 -14.30 -3.18
C LEU A 145 13.28 -15.78 -3.51
N MET A 146 12.73 -16.70 -2.71
CA MET A 146 12.79 -18.14 -2.96
C MET A 146 12.01 -18.57 -4.21
N TRP A 147 11.14 -17.70 -4.74
CA TRP A 147 10.34 -17.94 -5.95
C TRP A 147 10.82 -17.16 -7.18
N LEU A 148 11.96 -16.47 -7.12
CA LEU A 148 12.42 -15.65 -8.26
C LEU A 148 12.59 -16.48 -9.54
N ASP A 149 13.20 -17.66 -9.44
CA ASP A 149 13.43 -18.58 -10.57
C ASP A 149 12.31 -19.61 -10.78
N ALA A 150 11.25 -19.57 -9.98
CA ALA A 150 10.12 -20.49 -10.13
C ALA A 150 9.39 -20.29 -11.46
N LYS A 151 9.11 -21.38 -12.19
CA LYS A 151 8.44 -21.35 -13.50
C LYS A 151 6.97 -20.93 -13.41
N ASP A 152 6.28 -21.33 -12.35
CA ASP A 152 4.90 -20.97 -12.05
C ASP A 152 4.77 -20.73 -10.55
N ARG A 153 4.12 -19.63 -10.18
CA ARG A 153 3.92 -19.21 -8.79
C ARG A 153 2.45 -19.24 -8.38
N LEU A 154 1.51 -19.54 -9.29
CA LEU A 154 0.08 -19.41 -9.04
C LEU A 154 -0.42 -20.26 -7.88
N LEU A 155 0.01 -21.52 -7.79
CA LEU A 155 -0.42 -22.41 -6.71
C LEU A 155 0.08 -21.90 -5.35
N SER A 156 1.36 -21.56 -5.24
CA SER A 156 1.93 -20.99 -4.01
C SER A 156 1.26 -19.65 -3.66
N ALA A 157 1.05 -18.78 -4.65
CA ALA A 157 0.35 -17.51 -4.46
C ALA A 157 -1.08 -17.73 -3.94
N ALA A 158 -1.83 -18.68 -4.51
CA ALA A 158 -3.18 -18.99 -4.07
C ALA A 158 -3.21 -19.54 -2.64
N LEU A 159 -2.38 -20.55 -2.33
CA LEU A 159 -2.33 -21.16 -1.00
C LEU A 159 -1.92 -20.14 0.08
N LEU A 160 -0.86 -19.38 -0.18
CA LEU A 160 -0.34 -18.40 0.78
C LEU A 160 -1.25 -17.19 0.94
N THR A 161 -2.11 -16.88 -0.04
CA THR A 161 -3.11 -15.81 0.08
C THR A 161 -4.37 -16.28 0.82
N VAL A 162 -4.87 -17.49 0.51
CA VAL A 162 -6.18 -17.98 0.96
C VAL A 162 -6.13 -18.64 2.34
N LEU A 163 -5.12 -19.46 2.62
CA LEU A 163 -5.04 -20.19 3.89
C LEU A 163 -5.03 -19.26 5.12
N PRO A 164 -4.23 -18.17 5.15
CA PRO A 164 -4.24 -17.26 6.30
C PRO A 164 -5.60 -16.57 6.50
N VAL A 165 -6.30 -16.26 5.39
CA VAL A 165 -7.66 -15.68 5.46
C VAL A 165 -8.62 -16.68 6.10
N ILE A 166 -8.58 -17.95 5.71
CA ILE A 166 -9.42 -19.00 6.31
C ILE A 166 -9.12 -19.13 7.81
N LEU A 167 -7.85 -19.15 8.20
CA LEU A 167 -7.45 -19.24 9.61
C LEU A 167 -7.95 -18.03 10.42
N LEU A 168 -7.85 -16.81 9.87
CA LEU A 168 -8.34 -15.60 10.52
C LEU A 168 -9.88 -15.57 10.60
N VAL A 169 -10.59 -16.10 9.62
CA VAL A 169 -12.05 -16.25 9.68
C VAL A 169 -12.45 -17.21 10.81
N ILE A 170 -11.76 -18.35 10.94
CA ILE A 170 -11.99 -19.30 12.04
C ILE A 170 -11.72 -18.62 13.38
N LEU A 171 -10.60 -17.90 13.51
CA LEU A 171 -10.28 -17.17 14.73
C LEU A 171 -11.36 -16.12 15.07
N SER A 172 -11.87 -15.40 14.07
CA SER A 172 -12.92 -14.40 14.26
C SER A 172 -14.23 -15.02 14.78
N ILE A 173 -14.59 -16.23 14.31
CA ILE A 173 -15.75 -16.98 14.83
C ILE A 173 -15.54 -17.37 16.29
N LEU A 174 -14.34 -17.81 16.65
CA LEU A 174 -14.04 -18.34 17.98
C LEU A 174 -13.96 -17.25 19.05
N VAL A 175 -13.46 -16.07 18.70
CA VAL A 175 -13.29 -14.95 19.65
C VAL A 175 -14.61 -14.19 19.86
N GLY A 176 -15.35 -13.92 18.78
CA GLY A 176 -16.65 -13.25 18.84
C GLY A 176 -16.59 -11.86 19.51
N GLU A 177 -16.19 -10.83 18.77
CA GLU A 177 -16.17 -9.47 19.32
C GLU A 177 -17.56 -8.79 19.26
N PRO A 178 -18.00 -8.13 20.35
CA PRO A 178 -19.25 -7.39 20.37
C PRO A 178 -19.14 -6.08 19.56
N GLY A 179 -20.28 -5.56 19.12
CA GLY A 179 -20.35 -4.26 18.43
C GLY A 179 -19.79 -3.12 19.28
N PHE A 180 -18.97 -2.26 18.67
CA PHE A 180 -18.22 -1.20 19.35
C PHE A 180 -18.53 0.18 18.73
N ASP A 181 -19.05 1.10 19.54
CA ASP A 181 -19.35 2.49 19.14
C ASP A 181 -18.99 3.51 20.23
N ARG A 182 -19.23 4.80 19.98
CA ARG A 182 -18.88 5.88 20.92
C ARG A 182 -19.73 5.93 22.21
N SER A 183 -20.79 5.15 22.31
CA SER A 183 -21.58 4.99 23.54
C SER A 183 -21.15 3.81 24.41
N SER A 184 -20.31 2.93 23.88
CA SER A 184 -19.81 1.75 24.59
C SER A 184 -18.91 2.10 25.79
N ALA A 185 -18.91 1.23 26.81
CA ALA A 185 -18.06 1.39 27.98
C ALA A 185 -16.57 1.27 27.63
N GLU A 186 -16.27 0.40 26.65
CA GLU A 186 -14.95 0.16 26.07
C GLU A 186 -14.41 1.44 25.39
N TYR A 187 -15.28 2.24 24.76
CA TYR A 187 -14.85 3.51 24.18
C TYR A 187 -14.51 4.54 25.25
N ALA A 188 -15.24 4.55 26.38
CA ALA A 188 -14.92 5.41 27.51
C ALA A 188 -13.56 5.05 28.15
N THR A 189 -13.25 3.75 28.27
CA THR A 189 -11.93 3.30 28.77
C THR A 189 -10.81 3.63 27.78
N LEU A 190 -11.05 3.46 26.47
CA LEU A 190 -10.13 3.90 25.44
C LEU A 190 -9.80 5.40 25.58
N LEU A 191 -10.81 6.27 25.74
CA LEU A 191 -10.59 7.71 25.86
C LEU A 191 -9.69 8.06 27.06
N SER A 192 -9.88 7.36 28.19
CA SER A 192 -9.07 7.55 29.40
C SER A 192 -7.62 7.06 29.25
N SER A 193 -7.35 6.16 28.31
CA SER A 193 -6.03 5.59 28.06
C SER A 193 -5.29 6.24 26.90
N LEU A 194 -5.86 7.24 26.24
CA LEU A 194 -5.19 7.96 25.15
C LEU A 194 -3.92 8.66 25.64
N PRO A 195 -2.79 8.55 24.91
CA PRO A 195 -1.55 9.18 25.32
C PRO A 195 -1.68 10.70 25.24
N VAL A 196 -1.17 11.39 26.26
CA VAL A 196 -1.11 12.86 26.33
C VAL A 196 0.32 13.40 26.19
N SER A 197 1.31 12.52 26.17
CA SER A 197 2.72 12.84 25.93
C SER A 197 3.36 11.85 24.97
N TYR A 198 4.46 12.26 24.34
CA TYR A 198 5.20 11.36 23.45
C TYR A 198 5.80 10.16 24.19
N ALA A 199 6.21 10.31 25.45
CA ALA A 199 6.72 9.20 26.25
C ALA A 199 5.66 8.11 26.47
N GLN A 200 4.41 8.51 26.75
CA GLN A 200 3.28 7.57 26.85
C GLN A 200 2.95 6.94 25.50
N LEU A 201 2.93 7.73 24.42
CA LEU A 201 2.73 7.21 23.06
C LEU A 201 3.80 6.17 22.71
N LEU A 202 5.06 6.45 23.00
CA LEU A 202 6.17 5.53 22.77
C LEU A 202 6.01 4.23 23.56
N SER A 203 5.63 4.31 24.84
CA SER A 203 5.36 3.13 25.66
C SER A 203 4.21 2.27 25.09
N GLN A 204 3.15 2.91 24.61
CA GLN A 204 2.03 2.23 23.96
C GLN A 204 2.45 1.60 22.63
N ASN A 205 3.20 2.34 21.80
CA ASN A 205 3.72 1.84 20.54
C ASN A 205 4.61 0.61 20.76
N ILE A 206 5.45 0.60 21.80
CA ILE A 206 6.25 -0.59 22.16
C ILE A 206 5.36 -1.79 22.44
N SER A 207 4.34 -1.64 23.28
CA SER A 207 3.41 -2.73 23.60
C SER A 207 2.66 -3.22 22.36
N HIS A 208 2.03 -2.30 21.62
CA HIS A 208 1.26 -2.60 20.41
C HIS A 208 2.12 -3.22 19.31
N PHE A 209 3.32 -2.68 19.07
CA PHE A 209 4.19 -3.19 18.02
C PHE A 209 4.79 -4.55 18.37
N ASN A 210 5.11 -4.82 19.65
CA ASN A 210 5.50 -6.15 20.09
C ASN A 210 4.39 -7.19 19.81
N MET A 211 3.13 -6.82 20.08
CA MET A 211 1.99 -7.67 19.74
C MET A 211 1.88 -7.88 18.22
N MET A 212 2.05 -6.82 17.43
CA MET A 212 2.06 -6.92 15.96
C MET A 212 3.18 -7.83 15.44
N ILE A 213 4.40 -7.73 15.96
CA ILE A 213 5.51 -8.60 15.56
C ILE A 213 5.16 -10.08 15.76
N ILE A 214 4.54 -10.41 16.90
CA ILE A 214 4.09 -11.78 17.20
C ILE A 214 2.96 -12.21 16.23
N LEU A 215 2.05 -11.30 15.91
CA LEU A 215 0.91 -11.59 15.04
C LEU A 215 1.24 -11.59 13.54
N ILE A 216 2.30 -10.91 13.09
CA ILE A 216 2.69 -10.84 11.67
C ILE A 216 2.77 -12.24 11.03
N PRO A 217 3.54 -13.21 11.58
CA PRO A 217 3.61 -14.56 11.02
C PRO A 217 2.31 -15.35 11.08
N LEU A 218 1.40 -15.02 11.99
CA LEU A 218 0.13 -15.71 12.17
C LEU A 218 -1.00 -15.12 11.30
N ALA A 219 -0.92 -13.82 11.00
CA ALA A 219 -1.99 -13.08 10.34
C ALA A 219 -1.61 -12.65 8.92
N THR A 220 -0.62 -11.77 8.76
CA THR A 220 -0.45 -10.99 7.52
C THR A 220 0.74 -11.40 6.65
N LEU A 221 1.77 -12.04 7.21
CA LEU A 221 3.02 -12.36 6.52
C LEU A 221 2.79 -13.23 5.28
N TRP A 222 2.07 -14.33 5.46
CA TRP A 222 1.78 -15.30 4.41
C TRP A 222 0.86 -14.73 3.35
N ASN A 223 -0.19 -13.99 3.76
CA ASN A 223 -1.09 -13.33 2.83
C ASN A 223 -0.33 -12.31 1.96
N THR A 224 0.52 -11.50 2.60
CA THR A 224 1.37 -10.51 1.91
C THR A 224 2.34 -11.18 0.94
N LEU A 225 2.98 -12.28 1.36
CA LEU A 225 3.84 -13.10 0.50
C LEU A 225 3.05 -13.64 -0.70
N GLY A 226 1.87 -14.23 -0.49
CA GLY A 226 1.02 -14.75 -1.56
C GLY A 226 0.64 -13.68 -2.59
N LEU A 227 0.30 -12.47 -2.14
CA LEU A 227 0.06 -11.32 -3.01
C LEU A 227 1.32 -10.88 -3.76
N MET A 228 2.49 -10.86 -3.12
CA MET A 228 3.74 -10.56 -3.82
C MET A 228 4.04 -11.61 -4.91
N LEU A 229 3.86 -12.90 -4.62
CA LEU A 229 4.02 -13.98 -5.59
C LEU A 229 3.04 -13.85 -6.75
N LEU A 230 1.77 -13.49 -6.48
CA LEU A 230 0.80 -13.17 -7.51
C LEU A 230 1.28 -11.99 -8.37
N GLY A 231 1.83 -10.94 -7.75
CA GLY A 231 2.46 -9.81 -8.44
C GLY A 231 3.60 -10.21 -9.37
N MET A 232 4.49 -11.10 -8.92
CA MET A 232 5.58 -11.66 -9.73
C MET A 232 5.02 -12.39 -10.96
N GLU A 233 4.01 -13.23 -10.75
CA GLU A 233 3.38 -14.02 -11.82
C GLU A 233 2.64 -13.15 -12.84
N LEU A 234 1.92 -12.12 -12.37
CA LEU A 234 1.25 -11.14 -13.24
C LEU A 234 2.27 -10.37 -14.09
N PHE A 235 3.46 -10.08 -13.55
CA PHE A 235 4.55 -9.48 -14.32
C PHE A 235 5.06 -10.38 -15.44
N GLU A 236 5.36 -11.65 -15.16
CA GLU A 236 5.79 -12.61 -16.19
C GLU A 236 4.73 -12.80 -17.28
N ARG A 237 3.44 -12.71 -16.92
CA ARG A 237 2.30 -12.80 -17.84
C ARG A 237 1.98 -11.50 -18.58
N GLY A 238 2.79 -10.44 -18.43
CA GLY A 238 2.65 -9.20 -19.18
C GLY A 238 1.54 -8.24 -18.72
N TRP A 239 1.01 -8.40 -17.50
CA TRP A 239 -0.01 -7.48 -16.96
C TRP A 239 0.55 -6.07 -16.74
N PHE A 240 1.83 -5.93 -16.39
CA PHE A 240 2.47 -4.64 -16.15
C PHE A 240 3.15 -4.03 -17.38
N SER A 241 3.18 -4.74 -18.51
CA SER A 241 3.69 -4.23 -19.79
C SER A 241 2.56 -3.71 -20.70
N GLY A 242 1.31 -3.94 -20.33
CA GLY A 242 0.13 -3.60 -21.13
C GLY A 242 -0.07 -4.48 -22.35
N GLN A 243 0.63 -5.60 -22.43
CA GLN A 243 0.56 -6.58 -23.52
C GLN A 243 -0.66 -7.51 -23.39
N ARG A 244 -1.29 -7.55 -22.21
CA ARG A 244 -2.43 -8.42 -21.94
C ARG A 244 -3.74 -7.65 -22.01
N PHE A 245 -4.66 -8.14 -22.84
CA PHE A 245 -6.02 -7.65 -22.93
C PHE A 245 -6.93 -8.46 -22.00
N VAL A 246 -7.64 -7.77 -21.11
CA VAL A 246 -8.72 -8.35 -20.32
C VAL A 246 -10.03 -8.01 -21.01
N SER A 247 -10.91 -9.00 -21.20
CA SER A 247 -12.21 -8.73 -21.81
C SER A 247 -13.06 -7.86 -20.88
N GLY A 248 -13.87 -6.97 -21.45
CA GLY A 248 -14.76 -6.10 -20.66
C GLY A 248 -15.69 -6.90 -19.75
N LYS A 249 -16.18 -8.06 -20.20
CA LYS A 249 -17.04 -8.96 -19.39
C LYS A 249 -16.32 -9.45 -18.13
N MET A 250 -15.07 -9.94 -18.26
CA MET A 250 -14.29 -10.44 -17.13
C MET A 250 -13.98 -9.34 -16.12
N MET A 251 -13.66 -8.13 -16.60
CA MET A 251 -13.46 -6.96 -15.76
C MET A 251 -14.73 -6.60 -14.97
N TRP A 252 -15.90 -6.59 -15.61
CA TRP A 252 -17.17 -6.31 -14.94
C TRP A 252 -17.56 -7.38 -13.93
N THR A 253 -17.28 -8.67 -14.21
CA THR A 253 -17.47 -9.76 -13.25
C THR A 253 -16.61 -9.56 -12.01
N TRP A 254 -15.34 -9.20 -12.17
CA TRP A 254 -14.45 -8.92 -11.05
C TRP A 254 -14.86 -7.69 -10.24
N TRP A 255 -15.25 -6.62 -10.94
CA TRP A 255 -15.73 -5.40 -10.32
C TRP A 255 -16.97 -5.66 -9.47
N TRP A 256 -18.03 -6.21 -10.07
CA TRP A 256 -19.28 -6.47 -9.36
C TRP A 256 -19.14 -7.56 -8.30
N GLY A 257 -18.34 -8.60 -8.53
CA GLY A 257 -18.05 -9.61 -7.50
C GLY A 257 -17.39 -8.99 -6.27
N SER A 258 -16.42 -8.10 -6.46
CA SER A 258 -15.78 -7.38 -5.36
C SER A 258 -16.76 -6.43 -4.65
N VAL A 259 -17.55 -5.67 -5.42
CA VAL A 259 -18.54 -4.72 -4.88
C VAL A 259 -19.61 -5.45 -4.07
N LEU A 260 -20.15 -6.56 -4.57
CA LEU A 260 -21.17 -7.34 -3.88
C LEU A 260 -20.64 -7.93 -2.56
N ALA A 261 -19.43 -8.49 -2.55
CA ALA A 261 -18.80 -8.96 -1.31
C ALA A 261 -18.63 -7.83 -0.28
N SER A 262 -18.28 -6.63 -0.75
CA SER A 262 -18.13 -5.44 0.08
C SER A 262 -19.45 -4.90 0.60
N LEU A 263 -20.52 -4.98 -0.20
CA LEU A 263 -21.87 -4.59 0.19
C LEU A 263 -22.41 -5.52 1.27
N LEU A 264 -22.17 -6.83 1.14
CA LEU A 264 -22.51 -7.81 2.17
C LEU A 264 -21.77 -7.53 3.48
N LEU A 265 -20.49 -7.19 3.42
CA LEU A 265 -19.74 -6.73 4.60
C LEU A 265 -20.38 -5.47 5.18
N TRP A 266 -20.59 -4.44 4.36
CA TRP A 266 -21.11 -3.16 4.82
C TRP A 266 -22.48 -3.28 5.50
N SER A 267 -23.38 -4.12 4.98
CA SER A 267 -24.70 -4.34 5.59
C SER A 267 -24.67 -5.13 6.90
N ASN A 268 -23.56 -5.78 7.23
CA ASN A 268 -23.42 -6.65 8.40
C ASN A 268 -22.29 -6.21 9.34
N ASN A 269 -21.71 -5.02 9.14
CA ASN A 269 -20.46 -4.58 9.78
C ASN A 269 -20.51 -4.44 11.31
N GLU A 270 -21.69 -4.48 11.92
CA GLU A 270 -21.90 -4.44 13.37
C GLU A 270 -22.17 -5.81 14.00
N THR A 271 -22.17 -6.87 13.20
CA THR A 271 -22.46 -8.23 13.65
C THR A 271 -21.19 -9.08 13.71
N THR A 272 -21.22 -10.19 14.44
CA THR A 272 -20.15 -11.19 14.41
C THR A 272 -19.86 -11.70 12.99
N VAL A 273 -20.90 -11.79 12.15
CA VAL A 273 -20.77 -12.13 10.73
C VAL A 273 -20.00 -11.05 9.97
N GLY A 274 -20.15 -9.77 10.34
CA GLY A 274 -19.39 -8.65 9.81
C GLY A 274 -17.88 -8.82 9.95
N HIS A 275 -17.40 -9.21 11.13
CA HIS A 275 -15.97 -9.43 11.38
C HIS A 275 -15.40 -10.57 10.51
N MET A 276 -16.17 -11.63 10.30
CA MET A 276 -15.81 -12.71 9.37
C MET A 276 -15.75 -12.20 7.93
N LEU A 277 -16.76 -11.43 7.52
CA LEU A 277 -16.85 -10.83 6.18
C LEU A 277 -15.73 -9.82 5.94
N GLU A 278 -15.25 -9.12 6.97
CA GLU A 278 -14.13 -8.18 6.87
C GLU A 278 -12.85 -8.91 6.46
N THR A 279 -12.59 -10.05 7.10
CA THR A 279 -11.45 -10.91 6.77
C THR A 279 -11.60 -11.51 5.37
N LEU A 280 -12.79 -12.01 5.01
CA LEU A 280 -13.06 -12.53 3.66
C LEU A 280 -12.94 -11.45 2.58
N ASN A 281 -13.26 -10.20 2.90
CA ASN A 281 -13.17 -9.08 1.99
C ASN A 281 -11.71 -8.78 1.57
N TRP A 282 -10.70 -9.30 2.27
CA TRP A 282 -9.32 -9.28 1.80
C TRP A 282 -9.12 -10.05 0.49
N LEU A 283 -9.90 -11.11 0.25
CA LEU A 283 -9.89 -11.83 -1.02
C LEU A 283 -10.61 -11.04 -2.12
N ALA A 284 -11.71 -10.35 -1.78
CA ALA A 284 -12.41 -9.45 -2.70
C ALA A 284 -11.55 -8.24 -3.13
N ALA A 285 -10.55 -7.87 -2.32
CA ALA A 285 -9.60 -6.82 -2.69
C ALA A 285 -8.71 -7.20 -3.90
N ILE A 286 -8.50 -8.49 -4.19
CA ILE A 286 -7.66 -8.96 -5.30
C ILE A 286 -8.28 -8.63 -6.67
N PRO A 287 -9.51 -9.07 -7.00
CA PRO A 287 -10.15 -8.70 -8.26
C PRO A 287 -10.29 -7.18 -8.42
N MET A 288 -10.60 -6.45 -7.35
CA MET A 288 -10.65 -4.98 -7.40
C MET A 288 -9.28 -4.35 -7.66
N ALA A 289 -8.19 -4.85 -7.07
CA ALA A 289 -6.85 -4.38 -7.36
C ALA A 289 -6.44 -4.64 -8.84
N LEU A 290 -6.90 -5.75 -9.44
CA LEU A 290 -6.73 -5.99 -10.87
C LEU A 290 -7.55 -5.00 -11.73
N CYS A 291 -8.76 -4.65 -11.30
CA CYS A 291 -9.52 -3.58 -11.93
C CYS A 291 -8.79 -2.23 -11.83
N TYR A 292 -8.15 -1.91 -10.70
CA TYR A 292 -7.33 -0.70 -10.56
C TYR A 292 -6.10 -0.70 -11.47
N LEU A 293 -5.47 -1.86 -11.68
CA LEU A 293 -4.41 -2.00 -12.67
C LEU A 293 -4.93 -1.63 -14.07
N VAL A 294 -6.03 -2.22 -14.52
CA VAL A 294 -6.63 -1.92 -15.83
C VAL A 294 -7.05 -0.45 -15.93
N LEU A 295 -7.63 0.11 -14.86
CA LEU A 295 -8.00 1.52 -14.79
C LEU A 295 -6.79 2.44 -14.97
N LEU A 296 -5.66 2.17 -14.29
CA LEU A 296 -4.46 3.00 -14.46
C LEU A 296 -3.82 2.83 -15.83
N GLN A 297 -3.96 1.66 -16.46
CA GLN A 297 -3.56 1.50 -17.86
C GLN A 297 -4.40 2.39 -18.77
N ALA A 298 -5.72 2.46 -18.57
CA ALA A 298 -6.60 3.36 -19.30
C ALA A 298 -6.27 4.84 -19.03
N ILE A 299 -6.04 5.22 -17.76
CA ILE A 299 -5.61 6.58 -17.39
C ILE A 299 -4.29 6.95 -18.05
N ARG A 300 -3.34 6.01 -18.16
CA ARG A 300 -2.07 6.25 -18.86
C ARG A 300 -2.28 6.58 -20.34
N GLN A 301 -3.24 5.94 -21.00
CA GLN A 301 -3.55 6.16 -22.41
C GLN A 301 -4.37 7.44 -22.62
N LEU A 302 -5.42 7.63 -21.82
CA LEU A 302 -6.36 8.74 -21.97
C LEU A 302 -5.80 10.04 -21.38
N TRP A 303 -5.25 9.98 -20.16
CA TRP A 303 -4.82 11.14 -19.37
C TRP A 303 -3.35 11.02 -18.93
N PRO A 304 -2.39 11.07 -19.88
CA PRO A 304 -0.97 10.79 -19.61
C PRO A 304 -0.34 11.75 -18.58
N LYS A 305 -0.82 12.99 -18.49
CA LYS A 305 -0.37 13.95 -17.46
C LYS A 305 -0.71 13.47 -16.05
N LEU A 306 -1.92 12.92 -15.84
CA LEU A 306 -2.33 12.40 -14.54
C LEU A 306 -1.53 11.13 -14.20
N SER A 307 -1.34 10.24 -15.17
CA SER A 307 -0.47 9.06 -14.99
C SER A 307 0.96 9.44 -14.63
N LEU A 308 1.50 10.51 -15.24
CA LEU A 308 2.79 11.06 -14.87
C LEU A 308 2.81 11.52 -13.41
N VAL A 309 1.80 12.28 -12.95
CA VAL A 309 1.70 12.72 -11.55
C VAL A 309 1.75 11.53 -10.59
N PHE A 310 0.97 10.48 -10.83
CA PHE A 310 1.05 9.26 -10.02
C PHE A 310 2.44 8.62 -10.07
N ALA A 311 3.07 8.59 -11.25
CA ALA A 311 4.43 8.09 -11.37
C ALA A 311 5.45 8.95 -10.60
N ILE A 312 5.26 10.27 -10.52
CA ILE A 312 6.09 11.14 -9.68
C ILE A 312 5.93 10.73 -8.22
N VAL A 313 4.69 10.67 -7.72
CA VAL A 313 4.38 10.27 -6.34
C VAL A 313 5.01 8.90 -6.01
N GLY A 314 4.87 7.92 -6.90
CA GLY A 314 5.41 6.58 -6.71
C GLY A 314 6.95 6.50 -6.65
N ARG A 315 7.69 7.50 -7.16
CA ARG A 315 9.15 7.57 -7.00
C ARG A 315 9.59 7.92 -5.57
N TYR A 316 8.69 8.51 -4.79
CA TYR A 316 8.93 9.01 -3.43
C TYR A 316 8.11 8.23 -2.39
N SER A 317 7.73 6.99 -2.70
CA SER A 317 6.70 6.29 -1.93
C SER A 317 7.10 6.00 -0.48
N LEU A 318 8.38 5.77 -0.19
CA LEU A 318 8.85 5.50 1.17
C LEU A 318 8.83 6.79 1.99
N SER A 319 9.35 7.90 1.45
CA SER A 319 9.32 9.20 2.15
C SER A 319 7.89 9.67 2.40
N LEU A 320 7.03 9.54 1.40
CA LEU A 320 5.63 9.96 1.50
C LEU A 320 4.83 9.07 2.46
N TYR A 321 5.09 7.76 2.52
CA TYR A 321 4.48 6.87 3.51
C TYR A 321 4.85 7.26 4.94
N LEU A 322 6.14 7.49 5.20
CA LEU A 322 6.61 7.93 6.52
C LEU A 322 6.03 9.31 6.87
N LEU A 323 5.94 10.21 5.88
CA LEU A 323 5.29 11.52 6.06
C LEU A 323 3.82 11.39 6.47
N GLN A 324 3.05 10.43 5.92
CA GLN A 324 1.66 10.20 6.34
C GLN A 324 1.59 9.90 7.84
N SER A 325 2.50 9.06 8.33
CA SER A 325 2.56 8.68 9.75
C SER A 325 2.99 9.84 10.62
N VAL A 326 4.02 10.58 10.22
CA VAL A 326 4.47 11.78 10.96
C VAL A 326 3.34 12.80 11.05
N VAL A 327 2.68 13.13 9.93
CA VAL A 327 1.58 14.10 9.91
C VAL A 327 0.37 13.60 10.71
N GLY A 328 -0.03 12.33 10.53
CA GLY A 328 -1.15 11.74 11.26
C GLY A 328 -0.93 11.74 12.77
N ILE A 329 0.24 11.29 13.23
CA ILE A 329 0.58 11.28 14.65
C ILE A 329 0.68 12.70 15.22
N LEU A 330 1.34 13.63 14.51
CA LEU A 330 1.43 15.02 14.94
C LEU A 330 0.05 15.66 15.09
N VAL A 331 -0.83 15.49 14.11
CA VAL A 331 -2.17 16.08 14.13
C VAL A 331 -3.03 15.45 15.22
N PHE A 332 -3.14 14.12 15.23
CA PHE A 332 -4.10 13.44 16.09
C PHE A 332 -3.67 13.32 17.54
N HIS A 333 -2.37 13.38 17.87
CA HIS A 333 -1.91 13.21 19.25
C HIS A 333 -1.39 14.50 19.89
N PHE A 334 -0.92 15.47 19.10
CA PHE A 334 -0.20 16.63 19.65
C PHE A 334 -0.80 17.98 19.27
N LEU A 335 -1.10 18.22 17.98
CA LEU A 335 -1.58 19.52 17.52
C LEU A 335 -3.08 19.70 17.77
N PHE A 336 -3.87 18.66 17.47
CA PHE A 336 -5.33 18.71 17.58
C PHE A 336 -5.88 17.42 18.21
N PRO A 337 -5.49 17.05 19.43
CA PRO A 337 -5.86 15.77 20.03
C PRO A 337 -7.38 15.52 20.17
N VAL A 338 -8.18 16.60 20.20
CA VAL A 338 -9.65 16.55 20.20
C VAL A 338 -10.22 15.85 18.96
N THR A 339 -9.52 15.88 17.83
CA THR A 339 -9.98 15.26 16.58
C THR A 339 -10.08 13.75 16.66
N ARG A 340 -9.37 13.09 17.59
CA ARG A 340 -9.52 11.63 17.84
C ARG A 340 -10.94 11.25 18.29
N VAL A 341 -11.65 12.21 18.90
CA VAL A 341 -13.03 12.03 19.38
C VAL A 341 -14.01 12.70 18.44
N SER A 342 -13.71 13.90 17.92
CA SER A 342 -14.67 14.68 17.16
C SER A 342 -14.77 14.29 15.69
N PHE A 343 -13.71 13.79 15.04
CA PHE A 343 -13.75 13.49 13.61
C PHE A 343 -14.73 12.37 13.28
N THR A 344 -15.63 12.64 12.35
CA THR A 344 -16.42 11.64 11.61
C THR A 344 -15.69 11.27 10.32
N ARG A 345 -16.25 10.37 9.50
CA ARG A 345 -15.63 10.04 8.21
C ARG A 345 -15.53 11.25 7.30
N VAL A 346 -16.41 12.25 7.46
CA VAL A 346 -16.36 13.48 6.68
C VAL A 346 -15.07 14.23 6.92
N GLU A 347 -14.71 14.48 8.17
CA GLU A 347 -13.47 15.18 8.51
C GLU A 347 -12.23 14.34 8.15
N TYR A 348 -12.25 13.03 8.37
CA TYR A 348 -11.16 12.16 7.94
C TYR A 348 -10.98 12.17 6.42
N PHE A 349 -12.07 12.18 5.65
CA PHE A 349 -12.02 12.26 4.19
C PHE A 349 -11.49 13.62 3.72
N GLY A 350 -11.91 14.72 4.34
CA GLY A 350 -11.35 16.04 4.09
C GLY A 350 -9.86 16.11 4.40
N PHE A 351 -9.43 15.54 5.52
CA PHE A 351 -8.01 15.44 5.89
C PHE A 351 -7.21 14.59 4.91
N PHE A 352 -7.77 13.46 4.46
CA PHE A 352 -7.20 12.62 3.41
C PHE A 352 -6.96 13.39 2.10
N LEU A 353 -7.93 14.19 1.65
CA LEU A 353 -7.79 15.01 0.45
C LEU A 353 -6.71 16.08 0.61
N ALA A 354 -6.68 16.76 1.76
CA ALA A 354 -5.67 17.77 2.06
C ALA A 354 -4.26 17.16 2.11
N LEU A 355 -4.09 16.04 2.81
CA LEU A 355 -2.83 15.32 2.89
C LEU A 355 -2.38 14.84 1.50
N THR A 356 -3.28 14.26 0.71
CA THR A 356 -3.01 13.82 -0.66
C THR A 356 -2.51 14.98 -1.52
N LEU A 357 -3.16 16.15 -1.45
CA LEU A 357 -2.74 17.33 -2.20
C LEU A 357 -1.33 17.78 -1.80
N VAL A 358 -1.04 17.85 -0.50
CA VAL A 358 0.30 18.19 0.01
C VAL A 358 1.34 17.19 -0.47
N GLN A 359 1.06 15.89 -0.39
CA GLN A 359 1.98 14.85 -0.87
C GLN A 359 2.27 14.96 -2.36
N VAL A 360 1.26 15.25 -3.19
CA VAL A 360 1.41 15.45 -4.63
C VAL A 360 2.28 16.68 -4.91
N ILE A 361 2.02 17.81 -4.25
CA ILE A 361 2.81 19.04 -4.40
C ILE A 361 4.27 18.78 -4.01
N LEU A 362 4.52 18.17 -2.85
CA LEU A 362 5.86 17.85 -2.38
C LEU A 362 6.61 16.93 -3.35
N ALA A 363 5.94 15.88 -3.87
CA ALA A 363 6.53 14.99 -4.86
C ALA A 363 6.95 15.73 -6.13
N ILE A 364 6.09 16.63 -6.65
CA ILE A 364 6.38 17.45 -7.83
C ILE A 364 7.54 18.41 -7.57
N LEU A 365 7.59 19.05 -6.40
CA LEU A 365 8.68 19.97 -6.03
C LEU A 365 10.02 19.23 -5.93
N LEU A 366 10.05 18.06 -5.28
CA LEU A 366 11.25 17.22 -5.21
C LEU A 366 11.71 16.76 -6.59
N ASP A 367 10.78 16.38 -7.46
CA ASP A 367 11.08 15.92 -8.81
C ASP A 367 11.64 17.05 -9.70
N ARG A 368 11.03 18.23 -9.64
CA ARG A 368 11.53 19.43 -10.34
C ARG A 368 12.92 19.84 -9.84
N ALA A 369 13.16 19.72 -8.54
CA ALA A 369 14.46 19.97 -7.94
C ALA A 369 15.48 18.84 -8.20
N LYS A 370 15.08 17.76 -8.89
CA LYS A 370 15.88 16.54 -9.12
C LYS A 370 16.46 15.94 -7.82
N LYS A 371 15.76 16.12 -6.69
CA LYS A 371 16.17 15.60 -5.38
C LYS A 371 15.52 14.23 -5.14
N THR A 372 16.27 13.34 -4.50
CA THR A 372 15.70 12.10 -3.93
C THR A 372 14.96 12.41 -2.63
N GLY A 373 13.90 11.67 -2.33
CA GLY A 373 13.23 11.79 -1.04
C GLY A 373 14.17 11.38 0.10
N PRO A 374 14.02 11.96 1.31
CA PRO A 374 14.93 11.70 2.42
C PRO A 374 15.05 10.22 2.77
N ALA A 375 13.95 9.48 2.83
CA ALA A 375 13.96 8.07 3.17
C ALA A 375 14.55 7.21 2.03
N GLU A 376 14.25 7.53 0.77
CA GLU A 376 14.86 6.85 -0.38
C GLU A 376 16.37 7.11 -0.45
N TYR A 377 16.82 8.32 -0.09
CA TYR A 377 18.23 8.67 -0.02
C TYR A 377 18.95 7.83 1.03
N LEU A 378 18.41 7.78 2.26
CA LEU A 378 18.96 6.98 3.35
C LEU A 378 19.00 5.49 2.99
N LEU A 379 17.91 4.95 2.44
CA LEU A 379 17.85 3.56 1.99
C LEU A 379 18.96 3.26 0.97
N LYS A 380 19.12 4.10 -0.07
CA LYS A 380 20.19 3.93 -1.07
C LYS A 380 21.57 4.01 -0.44
N ARG A 381 21.78 4.93 0.52
CA ARG A 381 23.09 5.10 1.18
C ARG A 381 23.45 3.88 2.02
N CYS A 382 22.51 3.34 2.79
CA CYS A 382 22.72 2.13 3.59
C CYS A 382 23.04 0.92 2.70
N VAL A 383 22.26 0.71 1.64
CA VAL A 383 22.49 -0.39 0.69
C VAL A 383 23.86 -0.28 0.02
N ARG A 384 24.25 0.91 -0.40
CA ARG A 384 25.58 1.12 -1.01
C ARG A 384 26.70 0.74 -0.03
N ARG A 385 26.61 1.17 1.23
CA ARG A 385 27.61 0.81 2.25
C ARG A 385 27.69 -0.70 2.47
N LEU A 386 26.55 -1.40 2.46
CA LEU A 386 26.54 -2.86 2.58
C LEU A 386 27.17 -3.57 1.36
N SER A 387 27.09 -2.98 0.17
CA SER A 387 27.73 -3.53 -1.04
C SER A 387 29.21 -3.20 -1.15
N ASP A 388 29.69 -2.18 -0.43
CA ASP A 388 31.10 -1.77 -0.39
C ASP A 388 31.90 -2.53 0.71
N MET A 389 31.21 -3.20 1.64
CA MET A 389 31.77 -4.08 2.68
C MET A 389 31.91 -5.51 2.16
#